data_AF-A0A1D2M3I1-F1
#
_entry.id   AF-A0A1D2M3I1-F1
#
_cell.length_a   1.000
_cell.length_b   1.000
_cell.length_c   1.000
_cell.angle_alpha   90.00
_cell.angle_beta   90.00
_cell.angle_gamma   90.00
#
_symmetry.space_group_name_H-M   'P 1'
#
loop_
_entity.id
_entity.type
_entity.pdbx_description
1 polymer ?
#
loop_
_entity_poly.entity_id
_entity_poly.type
_entity_poly.pdbx_seq_one_letter_code
_entity_poly.pdbx_strand_id
1 'polypeptide(L)'
;PDLPPSRIVHGKLIPLYFVADDAFPLAKHIQKPFKPLQSIELPEDERIFNYRKCSRLSRARRTIENAFGILCVRWLCLARTMFVGPDRAQKVITACCLQHIII
;
A
#
# COMPACT_ATOMS: atom_id res chain seq x y z
N PRO A 1 2.96 10.17 14.18
CA PRO A 1 3.68 8.89 14.02
C PRO A 1 5.05 9.16 13.38
N ASP A 2 6.12 8.93 14.14
CA ASP A 2 7.49 9.13 13.65
C ASP A 2 7.78 8.18 12.50
N LEU A 3 8.04 8.76 11.33
CA LEU A 3 8.37 8.03 10.12
C LEU A 3 9.82 7.53 10.23
N PRO A 4 10.14 6.31 9.78
CA PRO A 4 11.52 5.88 9.67
C PRO A 4 12.35 6.89 8.85
N PRO A 5 13.61 7.14 9.21
CA PRO A 5 14.46 8.09 8.50
C PRO A 5 14.60 7.72 7.02
N SER A 6 14.70 8.74 6.16
CA SER A 6 14.86 8.58 4.71
C SER A 6 16.05 7.66 4.40
N ARG A 7 15.83 6.69 3.51
CA ARG A 7 16.81 5.63 3.23
C ARG A 7 17.51 5.92 1.92
N ILE A 8 18.84 5.82 1.91
CA ILE A 8 19.64 5.91 0.69
C ILE A 8 19.66 4.53 0.06
N VAL A 9 19.16 4.43 -1.17
CA VAL A 9 19.18 3.18 -1.95
C VAL A 9 19.88 3.49 -3.27
N HIS A 10 20.96 2.77 -3.57
CA HIS A 10 21.81 2.99 -4.75
C HIS A 10 22.28 4.47 -4.92
N GLY A 11 22.72 5.11 -3.84
CA GLY A 11 23.23 6.49 -3.87
C GLY A 11 22.15 7.56 -4.06
N LYS A 12 20.87 7.19 -4.13
CA LYS A 12 19.75 8.12 -4.26
C LYS A 12 18.96 8.19 -2.96
N LEU A 13 18.74 9.41 -2.47
CA LEU A 13 17.86 9.64 -1.33
C LEU A 13 16.43 9.30 -1.75
N ILE A 14 15.83 8.29 -1.11
CA ILE A 14 14.43 7.95 -1.27
C ILE A 14 13.72 8.46 -0.02
N PRO A 15 12.99 9.59 -0.10
CA PRO A 15 12.24 10.06 1.04
C PRO A 15 11.10 9.06 1.28
N LEU A 16 10.93 8.65 2.54
CA LEU A 16 9.84 7.77 2.91
C LEU A 16 8.55 8.60 2.91
N TYR A 17 7.48 8.06 2.35
CA TYR A 17 6.16 8.67 2.40
C TYR A 17 5.14 7.59 2.71
N PHE A 18 4.17 7.90 3.57
CA PHE A 18 2.95 7.11 3.64
C PHE A 18 2.11 7.40 2.41
N VAL A 19 1.63 6.33 1.80
CA VAL A 19 0.63 6.43 0.75
C VAL A 19 -0.72 6.32 1.44
N ALA A 20 -1.53 7.37 1.31
CA ALA A 20 -2.84 7.42 1.94
C ALA A 20 -3.92 7.69 0.88
N ASP A 21 -5.14 7.25 1.17
CA ASP A 21 -6.30 7.61 0.37
C ASP A 21 -6.82 9.01 0.76
N ASP A 22 -7.95 9.40 0.20
CA ASP A 22 -8.51 10.73 0.45
C ASP A 22 -9.21 10.88 1.81
N ALA A 23 -9.37 9.80 2.58
CA ALA A 23 -9.85 9.86 3.96
C ALA A 23 -8.81 10.45 4.93
N PHE A 24 -7.54 10.55 4.50
CA PHE A 24 -6.46 11.13 5.32
C PHE A 24 -6.19 12.60 4.97
N PRO A 25 -5.93 13.44 5.98
CA PRO A 25 -5.55 14.84 5.76
C PRO A 25 -4.19 14.92 5.06
N LEU A 26 -4.00 15.99 4.27
CA LEU A 26 -2.73 16.26 3.60
C LEU A 26 -1.65 16.50 4.66
N ALA A 27 -0.58 15.71 4.65
CA ALA A 27 0.56 15.89 5.54
C ALA A 27 1.87 15.82 4.75
N LYS A 28 2.94 16.44 5.26
CA LYS A 28 4.26 16.49 4.59
C LYS A 28 4.83 15.10 4.26
N HIS A 29 4.42 14.10 5.02
CA HIS A 29 4.84 12.70 4.91
C HIS A 29 3.75 11.81 4.28
N ILE A 30 2.62 12.37 3.87
CA ILE A 30 1.50 11.67 3.25
C ILE A 30 1.38 12.12 1.79
N GLN A 31 1.48 11.16 0.88
CA GLN A 31 1.29 11.40 -0.54
C GLN A 31 -0.09 10.88 -0.96
N LYS A 32 -0.99 11.79 -1.33
CA LYS A 32 -2.29 11.48 -1.91
C LYS A 32 -2.42 12.06 -3.33
N PRO A 33 -3.25 11.46 -4.20
CA PRO A 33 -3.53 12.04 -5.52
C PRO A 33 -4.25 13.38 -5.38
N PHE A 34 -3.88 14.35 -6.22
CA PHE A 34 -4.62 15.60 -6.35
C PHE A 34 -6.02 15.29 -6.89
N LYS A 35 -7.06 15.70 -6.18
CA LYS A 35 -8.42 15.64 -6.72
C LYS A 35 -8.69 16.95 -7.46
N PRO A 36 -9.24 16.91 -8.69
CA PRO A 36 -9.78 18.12 -9.27
C PRO A 36 -10.87 18.65 -8.33
N LEU A 37 -10.73 19.90 -7.89
CA LEU A 37 -11.90 20.60 -7.34
C LEU A 37 -12.93 20.65 -8.46
N GLN A 38 -14.20 20.37 -8.13
CA GLN A 38 -15.31 20.23 -9.07
C GLN A 38 -15.16 21.12 -10.33
N SER A 39 -15.11 20.46 -11.48
CA SER A 39 -15.15 21.07 -12.83
C SER A 39 -13.89 21.82 -13.31
N ILE A 40 -12.77 21.78 -12.57
CA ILE A 40 -11.49 22.35 -13.03
C ILE A 40 -10.56 21.19 -13.43
N GLU A 41 -10.14 21.19 -14.69
CA GLU A 41 -9.10 20.26 -15.15
C GLU A 41 -7.80 20.54 -14.39
N LEU A 42 -7.17 19.47 -13.89
CA LEU A 42 -5.86 19.56 -13.26
C LEU A 42 -4.85 20.12 -14.28
N PRO A 43 -3.99 21.08 -13.90
CA PRO A 43 -2.87 21.52 -14.73
C PRO A 43 -2.02 20.33 -15.23
N GLU A 44 -1.40 20.46 -16.40
CA GLU A 44 -0.60 19.40 -17.05
C GLU A 44 0.39 18.73 -16.08
N ASP A 45 1.09 19.53 -15.28
CA ASP A 45 2.06 19.06 -14.29
C ASP A 45 1.42 18.24 -13.16
N GLU A 46 0.25 18.64 -12.69
CA GLU A 46 -0.51 17.93 -11.67
C GLU A 46 -1.10 16.62 -12.24
N ARG A 47 -1.52 16.62 -13.51
CA ARG A 47 -1.95 15.41 -14.22
C ARG A 47 -0.81 14.42 -14.39
N ILE A 48 0.36 14.87 -14.82
CA ILE A 48 1.55 14.03 -14.98
C ILE A 48 1.98 13.48 -13.60
N PHE A 49 1.97 14.32 -12.56
CA PHE A 49 2.27 13.89 -11.20
C PHE A 49 1.28 12.84 -10.71
N ASN A 50 -0.02 13.08 -10.85
CA ASN A 50 -1.07 12.13 -10.51
C ASN A 50 -0.96 10.84 -11.30
N TYR A 51 -0.71 10.89 -12.60
CA TYR A 51 -0.56 9.71 -13.44
C TYR A 51 0.63 8.86 -12.97
N ARG A 52 1.79 9.50 -12.74
CA ARG A 52 3.00 8.84 -12.24
C ARG A 52 2.82 8.27 -10.84
N LYS A 53 2.09 8.95 -9.96
CA LYS A 53 1.76 8.48 -8.61
C LYS A 53 0.74 7.35 -8.62
N CYS A 54 -0.35 7.54 -9.35
CA CYS A 54 -1.42 6.57 -9.51
C CYS A 54 -0.91 5.29 -10.17
N SER A 55 -0.01 5.37 -11.16
CA SER A 55 0.68 4.21 -11.73
C SER A 55 1.45 3.42 -10.67
N ARG A 56 2.23 4.10 -9.82
CA ARG A 56 2.99 3.43 -8.74
C ARG A 56 2.09 2.85 -7.66
N LEU A 57 1.05 3.59 -7.26
CA LEU A 57 0.06 3.13 -6.28
C LEU A 57 -0.73 1.94 -6.82
N SER A 58 -1.21 2.01 -8.06
CA SER A 58 -1.91 0.92 -8.72
C SER A 58 -1.03 -0.31 -8.84
N ARG A 59 0.26 -0.14 -9.14
CA ARG A 59 1.21 -1.25 -9.22
C ARG A 59 1.44 -1.89 -7.85
N ALA A 60 1.65 -1.09 -6.80
CA ALA A 60 1.79 -1.58 -5.43
C ALA A 60 0.52 -2.29 -4.94
N ARG A 61 -0.65 -1.69 -5.14
CA ARG A 61 -1.96 -2.29 -4.79
C ARG A 61 -2.14 -3.61 -5.52
N ARG A 62 -1.89 -3.65 -6.83
CA ARG A 62 -2.04 -4.87 -7.65
C ARG A 62 -1.08 -5.97 -7.19
N THR A 63 0.14 -5.63 -6.78
CA THR A 63 1.07 -6.59 -6.16
C THR A 63 0.53 -7.14 -4.85
N ILE A 64 0.02 -6.27 -3.97
CA ILE A 64 -0.56 -6.67 -2.67
C ILE A 64 -1.80 -7.55 -2.88
N GLU A 65 -2.72 -7.14 -3.76
CA GLU A 65 -3.93 -7.88 -4.09
C GLU A 65 -3.63 -9.24 -4.71
N ASN A 66 -2.66 -9.30 -5.63
CA ASN A 66 -2.23 -10.56 -6.21
C ASN A 66 -1.61 -11.49 -5.16
N ALA A 67 -0.78 -10.95 -4.26
CA ALA A 67 -0.20 -11.73 -3.17
C ALA A 67 -1.29 -12.27 -2.23
N PHE A 68 -2.23 -11.43 -1.80
CA PHE A 68 -3.37 -11.87 -0.99
C PHE A 68 -4.28 -12.86 -1.73
N GLY A 69 -4.49 -12.69 -3.03
CA GLY A 69 -5.23 -13.64 -3.85
C GLY A 69 -4.57 -15.02 -3.86
N ILE A 70 -3.25 -15.08 -4.06
CA ILE A 70 -2.48 -16.33 -4.00
C ILE A 70 -2.55 -16.95 -2.60
N LEU A 71 -2.40 -16.13 -1.55
CA LEU A 71 -2.54 -16.55 -0.16
C LEU A 71 -3.92 -17.15 0.14
N CYS A 72 -5.00 -16.51 -0.30
CA CYS A 72 -6.37 -17.00 -0.09
C CYS A 72 -6.67 -18.29 -0.86
N VAL A 73 -6.10 -18.46 -2.05
CA VAL A 73 -6.23 -19.70 -2.84
C VAL A 73 -5.44 -20.85 -2.21
N ARG A 74 -4.24 -20.59 -1.69
CA ARG A 74 -3.39 -21.61 -1.04
C ARG A 74 -3.89 -21.98 0.36
N TRP A 75 -4.37 -21.00 1.12
CA TRP A 75 -4.84 -21.18 2.49
C TRP A 75 -6.29 -20.72 2.61
N LEU A 76 -7.22 -21.65 2.39
CA LEU A 76 -8.67 -21.43 2.52
C LEU A 76 -9.10 -20.86 3.88
N CYS A 77 -8.29 -21.04 4.93
CA CYS A 77 -8.53 -20.44 6.24
C CYS A 77 -8.45 -18.90 6.23
N LEU A 78 -7.74 -18.29 5.28
CA LEU A 78 -7.69 -16.84 5.08
C LEU A 78 -8.89 -16.32 4.28
N ALA A 79 -9.51 -17.19 3.48
CA ALA A 79 -10.70 -16.86 2.69
C ALA A 79 -12.02 -16.98 3.48
N ARG A 80 -11.98 -17.51 4.71
CA ARG A 80 -13.15 -17.67 5.58
C ARG A 80 -12.93 -16.96 6.91
N THR A 81 -14.03 -16.58 7.57
CA THR A 81 -13.98 -16.04 8.93
C THR A 81 -13.31 -17.04 9.86
N MET A 82 -12.22 -16.61 10.51
CA MET A 82 -11.48 -17.46 11.44
C MET A 82 -12.18 -17.45 12.81
N PHE A 83 -12.66 -18.62 13.26
CA PHE A 83 -13.22 -18.81 14.61
C PHE A 83 -12.11 -19.02 15.67
N VAL A 84 -11.05 -18.22 15.63
CA VAL A 84 -9.97 -18.25 16.62
C VAL A 84 -9.78 -16.88 17.24
N GLY A 85 -9.31 -16.84 18.49
CA GLY A 85 -8.96 -15.59 19.15
C GLY A 85 -7.89 -14.79 18.38
N PRO A 86 -7.86 -13.45 18.55
CA PRO A 86 -7.01 -12.55 17.77
C PRO A 86 -5.51 -12.93 17.80
N ASP A 87 -5.00 -13.38 18.95
CA ASP A 87 -3.61 -13.84 19.09
C ASP A 87 -3.26 -15.03 18.18
N ARG A 88 -4.22 -15.96 18.01
CA ARG A 88 -4.01 -17.13 17.14
C ARG A 88 -4.19 -16.76 15.68
N ALA A 89 -5.17 -15.90 15.36
CA ALA A 89 -5.36 -15.38 14.01
C ALA A 89 -4.08 -14.68 13.52
N GLN A 90 -3.46 -13.84 14.36
CA GLN A 90 -2.22 -13.15 14.01
C GLN A 90 -1.07 -14.13 13.73
N LYS A 91 -0.92 -15.18 14.54
CA LYS A 91 0.10 -16.23 14.31
C LYS A 91 -0.14 -16.98 12.99
N VAL A 92 -1.38 -17.33 12.69
CA VAL A 92 -1.76 -18.02 11.44
C VAL A 92 -1.45 -17.14 10.23
N ILE A 93 -1.89 -15.87 10.25
CA ILE A 93 -1.64 -14.93 9.16
C ILE A 93 -0.13 -14.73 8.96
N THR A 94 0.61 -14.52 10.06
CA THR A 94 2.06 -14.33 10.01
C THR A 94 2.78 -15.55 9.44
N ALA A 95 2.40 -16.75 9.86
CA ALA A 95 2.95 -18.00 9.33
C ALA A 95 2.67 -18.14 7.82
N CYS A 96 1.44 -17.88 7.37
CA CYS A 96 1.08 -17.90 5.95
C CYS A 96 1.88 -16.88 5.14
N CYS A 97 2.03 -15.64 5.64
CA CYS A 97 2.82 -14.60 4.98
C CYS A 97 4.30 -14.96 4.87
N LEU A 98 4.92 -15.47 5.94
CA LEU A 98 6.32 -15.90 5.94
C LEU A 98 6.55 -17.02 4.92
N GLN A 99 5.67 -18.01 4.90
CA GLN A 99 5.80 -19.15 4.02
C GLN A 99 5.56 -18.78 2.54
N HIS A 100 4.75 -17.76 2.26
CA HIS A 100 4.57 -17.25 0.90
C HIS A 100 5.68 -16.32 0.43
N ILE A 101 6.31 -15.56 1.33
CA ILE A 101 7.39 -14.62 1.01
C ILE A 101 8.73 -15.34 0.74
N ILE A 102 8.93 -16.52 1.34
CA ILE A 102 10.16 -17.30 1.22
C ILE A 102 10.18 -18.19 -0.05
N ILE A 103 9.03 -18.40 -0.71
CA ILE A 103 8.88 -19.18 -1.95
C ILE A 103 8.79 -18.23 -3.14
#